data_AF-A0A367B8B5-F1
#
_entry.id   AF-A0A367B8B5-F1
#
_cell.length_a   1.000
_cell.length_b   1.000
_cell.length_c   1.000
_cell.angle_alpha   90.00
_cell.angle_beta   90.00
_cell.angle_gamma   90.00
#
_symmetry.space_group_name_H-M   'P 1'
#
loop_
_entity.id
_entity.type
_entity.pdbx_description
1 polymer ?
#
loop_
_entity_poly.entity_id
_entity_poly.type
_entity_poly.pdbx_seq_one_letter_code
_entity_poly.pdbx_strand_id
1 'polypeptide(L)'
;MRRRADRAPARRRTGLAIVATALAVVIVASYAWISRTREERSANESGPPATLLTAPPSRTYTSVPQADVDEVHRALHGLGDACAPEASSRSADAIDGHLDVLLEFVRRHPAGGFRIDDEDATSLSLLLVLQEELRACAPSQIPRVEALLPPRFRASDSPSS
;
A
#
# COMPACT_ATOMS: atom_id res chain seq x y z
N MET A 1 16.21 -13.86 83.67
CA MET A 1 16.79 -12.51 83.47
C MET A 1 16.33 -11.98 82.12
N ARG A 2 15.77 -10.74 82.07
CA ARG A 2 15.81 -9.70 80.99
C ARG A 2 15.57 -10.15 79.52
N ARG A 3 14.80 -9.50 78.64
CA ARG A 3 14.10 -8.20 78.57
C ARG A 3 13.16 -8.24 77.33
N ARG A 4 12.17 -7.33 77.34
CA ARG A 4 11.19 -7.00 76.29
C ARG A 4 11.79 -6.47 74.97
N ALA A 5 10.88 -6.32 74.00
CA ALA A 5 10.86 -5.38 72.87
C ALA A 5 11.72 -5.81 71.66
N ASP A 6 11.35 -5.56 70.40
CA ASP A 6 10.37 -4.67 69.81
C ASP A 6 10.26 -5.00 68.30
N ARG A 7 9.12 -4.65 67.69
CA ARG A 7 8.95 -4.19 66.29
C ARG A 7 9.25 -5.12 65.11
N ALA A 8 8.20 -5.37 64.31
CA ALA A 8 8.33 -5.56 62.87
C ALA A 8 8.85 -4.28 62.19
N PRO A 9 9.58 -4.40 61.06
CA PRO A 9 8.93 -3.94 59.83
C PRO A 9 9.21 -4.83 58.59
N ALA A 10 8.24 -4.77 57.70
CA ALA A 10 8.21 -5.35 56.37
C ALA A 10 9.41 -4.98 55.48
N ARG A 11 9.81 -5.88 54.57
CA ARG A 11 10.28 -5.52 53.22
C ARG A 11 10.28 -6.69 52.23
N ARG A 12 9.37 -6.59 51.26
CA ARG A 12 9.54 -6.74 49.79
C ARG A 12 10.13 -8.07 49.31
N ARG A 13 9.46 -8.79 48.40
CA ARG A 13 9.42 -8.44 46.98
C ARG A 13 8.11 -8.91 46.30
N THR A 14 7.13 -8.03 46.33
CA THR A 14 6.13 -7.85 45.27
C THR A 14 6.86 -7.48 43.97
N GLY A 15 7.19 -8.49 43.16
CA GLY A 15 7.95 -8.33 41.91
C GLY A 15 7.15 -8.62 40.64
N LEU A 16 5.85 -8.88 40.72
CA LEU A 16 5.07 -9.38 39.57
C LEU A 16 3.76 -8.63 39.27
N ALA A 17 3.53 -7.45 39.87
CA ALA A 17 2.23 -6.76 39.75
C ALA A 17 2.29 -5.30 39.27
N ILE A 18 3.46 -4.78 38.83
CA ILE A 18 3.58 -3.36 38.44
C ILE A 18 3.64 -3.16 36.91
N VAL A 19 3.97 -4.17 36.10
CA VAL A 19 4.04 -3.99 34.63
C VAL A 19 2.65 -3.96 33.98
N ALA A 20 1.65 -4.61 34.57
CA ALA A 20 0.31 -4.68 33.99
C ALA A 20 -0.54 -3.40 34.18
N THR A 21 -0.27 -2.57 35.19
CA THR A 21 -1.09 -1.38 35.47
C THR A 21 -0.64 -0.14 34.69
N ALA A 22 0.62 -0.04 34.28
CA ALA A 22 1.11 1.08 33.48
C ALA A 22 0.54 1.07 32.04
N LEU A 23 0.36 -0.12 31.44
CA LEU A 23 -0.16 -0.25 30.08
C LEU A 23 -1.68 0.04 29.99
N ALA A 24 -2.46 -0.35 30.99
CA ALA A 24 -3.91 -0.12 30.98
C ALA A 24 -4.27 1.38 31.13
N VAL A 25 -3.50 2.14 31.92
CA VAL A 25 -3.73 3.58 32.10
C VAL A 25 -3.38 4.37 30.84
N VAL A 26 -2.34 3.98 30.10
CA VAL A 26 -1.99 4.63 28.82
C VAL A 26 -3.06 4.37 27.77
N ILE A 27 -3.58 3.13 27.66
CA ILE A 27 -4.62 2.80 26.67
C ILE A 27 -5.95 3.50 26.98
N VAL A 28 -6.38 3.56 28.25
CA VAL A 28 -7.62 4.25 28.64
C VAL A 28 -7.50 5.78 28.50
N ALA A 29 -6.32 6.36 28.81
CA ALA A 29 -6.09 7.79 28.61
C ALA A 29 -6.05 8.17 27.12
N SER A 30 -5.53 7.30 26.24
CA SER A 30 -5.55 7.51 24.79
C SER A 30 -6.97 7.45 24.20
N TYR A 31 -7.80 6.51 24.66
CA TYR A 31 -9.20 6.42 24.21
C TYR A 31 -10.04 7.63 24.63
N ALA A 32 -9.85 8.13 25.86
CA ALA A 32 -10.60 9.29 26.38
C ALA A 32 -10.22 10.61 25.69
N TRP A 33 -9.04 10.73 25.10
CA TRP A 33 -8.62 11.94 24.36
C TRP A 33 -9.12 11.94 22.90
N ILE A 34 -9.16 10.75 22.27
CA ILE A 34 -9.66 10.58 20.90
C ILE A 34 -11.19 10.72 20.83
N SER A 35 -11.94 10.25 21.82
CA SER A 35 -13.41 10.41 21.83
C SER A 35 -13.84 11.86 22.04
N ARG A 36 -13.12 12.62 22.88
CA ARG A 36 -13.46 14.02 23.21
C ARG A 36 -13.32 14.97 22.02
N THR A 37 -12.37 14.74 21.12
CA THR A 37 -12.20 15.55 19.89
C THR A 37 -13.23 15.21 18.80
N ARG A 38 -13.95 14.10 18.93
CA ARG A 38 -14.98 13.67 17.97
C ARG A 38 -16.36 14.27 18.29
N GLU A 39 -16.67 14.48 19.57
CA GLU A 39 -17.93 15.11 19.98
C GLU A 39 -17.97 16.62 19.71
N GLU A 40 -16.86 17.35 19.87
CA GLU A 40 -16.85 18.80 19.61
C GLU A 40 -16.92 19.16 18.13
N ARG A 41 -16.48 18.26 17.23
CA ARG A 41 -16.61 18.47 15.77
C ARG A 41 -18.03 18.19 15.26
N SER A 42 -18.82 17.41 16.00
CA SER A 42 -20.16 17.02 15.56
C SER A 42 -21.26 18.00 15.98
N ALA A 43 -20.98 18.93 16.89
CA ALA A 43 -21.98 19.86 17.43
C ALA A 43 -22.01 21.24 16.76
N ASN A 44 -21.12 21.53 15.78
CA ASN A 44 -21.05 22.86 15.16
C ASN A 44 -21.07 22.89 13.62
N GLU A 45 -21.48 21.80 12.97
CA GLU A 45 -21.67 21.80 11.51
C GLU A 45 -23.15 22.07 11.17
N SER A 46 -23.60 23.30 11.46
CA SER A 46 -24.70 23.90 10.70
C SER A 46 -24.14 24.36 9.35
N GLY A 47 -23.78 23.38 8.50
CA GLY A 47 -23.32 23.61 7.14
C GLY A 47 -24.51 23.74 6.17
N PRO A 48 -24.40 24.56 5.11
CA PRO A 48 -25.46 24.74 4.11
C PRO A 48 -25.80 23.42 3.39
N PRO A 49 -27.01 23.27 2.82
CA PRO A 49 -27.50 21.99 2.30
C PRO A 49 -26.54 21.38 1.28
N ALA A 50 -26.27 20.08 1.46
CA ALA A 50 -25.45 19.25 0.59
C ALA A 50 -25.88 19.35 -0.89
N THR A 51 -25.25 20.26 -1.63
CA THR A 51 -25.50 20.44 -3.08
C THR A 51 -24.20 20.53 -3.90
N LEU A 52 -23.06 20.06 -3.37
CA LEU A 52 -21.77 20.12 -4.07
C LEU A 52 -20.95 18.81 -4.05
N LEU A 53 -21.60 17.64 -3.97
CA LEU A 53 -20.95 16.39 -4.39
C LEU A 53 -21.30 16.12 -5.85
N THR A 54 -20.85 17.01 -6.74
CA THR A 54 -20.65 16.62 -8.13
C THR A 54 -19.64 15.48 -8.09
N ALA A 55 -20.09 14.27 -8.43
CA ALA A 55 -19.19 13.13 -8.60
C ALA A 55 -18.01 13.59 -9.46
N PRO A 56 -16.75 13.20 -9.12
CA PRO A 56 -15.61 13.54 -9.95
C PRO A 56 -15.95 13.17 -11.40
N PRO A 57 -15.61 14.02 -12.38
CA PRO A 57 -15.97 13.77 -13.77
C PRO A 57 -15.52 12.35 -14.13
N SER A 58 -16.44 11.52 -14.63
CA SER A 58 -16.13 10.18 -15.10
C SER A 58 -14.99 10.30 -16.09
N ARG A 59 -13.79 9.88 -15.69
CA ARG A 59 -12.63 9.92 -16.56
C ARG A 59 -12.97 9.07 -17.76
N THR A 60 -13.10 9.68 -18.93
CA THR A 60 -13.53 9.01 -20.15
C THR A 60 -12.33 8.24 -20.71
N TYR A 61 -12.07 7.07 -20.14
CA TYR A 61 -11.11 6.15 -20.69
C TYR A 61 -11.75 5.36 -21.83
N THR A 62 -10.94 4.96 -22.81
CA THR A 62 -11.42 4.02 -23.82
C THR A 62 -11.57 2.67 -23.11
N SER A 63 -12.80 2.15 -23.09
CA SER A 63 -13.08 0.83 -22.53
C SER A 63 -12.32 -0.22 -23.34
N VAL A 64 -11.58 -1.07 -22.64
CA VAL A 64 -10.79 -2.14 -23.21
C VAL A 64 -11.63 -3.42 -23.29
N PRO A 65 -11.52 -4.24 -24.36
CA PRO A 65 -12.21 -5.53 -24.44
C PRO A 65 -11.84 -6.46 -23.27
N GLN A 66 -12.83 -7.13 -22.67
CA GLN A 66 -12.60 -7.98 -21.50
C GLN A 66 -11.56 -9.08 -21.74
N ALA A 67 -11.52 -9.67 -22.94
CA ALA A 67 -10.52 -10.69 -23.28
C ALA A 67 -9.07 -10.18 -23.17
N ASP A 68 -8.82 -8.91 -23.51
CA ASP A 68 -7.51 -8.28 -23.35
C ASP A 68 -7.19 -8.05 -21.86
N VAL A 69 -8.21 -7.71 -21.06
CA VAL A 69 -8.06 -7.51 -19.61
C VAL A 69 -7.72 -8.83 -18.92
N ASP A 70 -8.39 -9.92 -19.28
CA ASP A 70 -8.14 -11.25 -18.72
C ASP A 70 -6.71 -11.75 -19.04
N GLU A 71 -6.19 -11.40 -20.22
CA GLU A 71 -4.82 -11.70 -20.61
C GLU A 71 -3.79 -10.92 -19.77
N VAL A 72 -4.00 -9.62 -19.60
CA VAL A 72 -3.17 -8.79 -18.71
C VAL A 72 -3.21 -9.28 -17.27
N HIS A 73 -4.40 -9.63 -16.78
CA HIS A 73 -4.56 -10.11 -15.41
C HIS A 73 -3.73 -11.38 -15.15
N ARG A 74 -3.79 -12.36 -16.08
CA ARG A 74 -2.93 -13.56 -15.99
C ARG A 74 -1.44 -13.23 -16.07
N ALA A 75 -1.05 -12.29 -16.93
CA ALA A 75 0.34 -11.90 -17.05
C ALA A 75 0.86 -11.15 -15.81
N LEU A 76 0.03 -10.37 -15.13
CA LEU A 76 0.37 -9.74 -13.85
C LEU A 76 0.64 -10.78 -12.77
N HIS A 77 -0.23 -11.78 -12.62
CA HIS A 77 0.02 -12.88 -11.69
C HIS A 77 1.30 -13.64 -12.03
N GLY A 78 1.49 -14.01 -13.30
CA GLY A 78 2.69 -14.72 -13.73
C GLY A 78 3.98 -13.92 -13.50
N LEU A 79 3.95 -12.61 -13.76
CA LEU A 79 5.08 -11.74 -13.47
C LEU A 79 5.35 -11.65 -11.96
N GLY A 80 4.31 -11.50 -11.14
CA GLY A 80 4.42 -11.50 -9.68
C GLY A 80 5.04 -12.79 -9.15
N ASP A 81 4.58 -13.94 -9.64
CA ASP A 81 5.12 -15.26 -9.27
C ASP A 81 6.59 -15.40 -9.69
N ALA A 82 6.93 -14.97 -10.91
CA ALA A 82 8.31 -14.99 -11.41
C ALA A 82 9.24 -14.03 -10.63
N CYS A 83 8.67 -12.96 -10.07
CA CYS A 83 9.37 -11.96 -9.26
C CYS A 83 9.38 -12.25 -7.76
N ALA A 84 8.70 -13.30 -7.29
CA ALA A 84 8.61 -13.63 -5.88
C ALA A 84 10.00 -13.90 -5.26
N PRO A 85 10.26 -13.46 -4.01
CA PRO A 85 11.55 -13.69 -3.34
C PRO A 85 11.92 -15.17 -3.21
N GLU A 86 10.93 -16.03 -3.00
CA GLU A 86 11.06 -17.48 -2.83
C GLU A 86 11.13 -18.25 -4.15
N ALA A 87 11.14 -17.56 -5.30
CA ALA A 87 11.31 -18.17 -6.61
C ALA A 87 12.74 -18.73 -6.71
N SER A 88 12.89 -20.02 -6.35
CA SER A 88 14.15 -20.78 -6.34
C SER A 88 14.93 -20.74 -7.67
N SER A 89 14.28 -20.31 -8.76
CA SER A 89 14.94 -19.81 -9.96
C SER A 89 14.06 -18.74 -10.61
N ARG A 90 14.40 -17.46 -10.46
CA ARG A 90 13.83 -16.40 -11.31
C ARG A 90 14.17 -16.73 -12.76
N SER A 91 13.19 -17.14 -13.54
CA SER A 91 13.38 -17.40 -14.97
C SER A 91 13.30 -16.07 -15.72
N ALA A 92 14.42 -15.63 -16.29
CA ALA A 92 14.45 -14.43 -17.12
C ALA A 92 13.46 -14.53 -18.28
N ASP A 93 13.37 -15.71 -18.92
CA ASP A 93 12.44 -15.97 -20.02
C ASP A 93 10.97 -15.86 -19.58
N ALA A 94 10.64 -16.25 -18.35
CA ALA A 94 9.28 -16.12 -17.82
C ALA A 94 8.93 -14.65 -17.57
N ILE A 95 9.85 -13.89 -16.97
CA ILE A 95 9.70 -12.44 -16.76
C ILE A 95 9.50 -11.74 -18.11
N ASP A 96 10.34 -12.07 -19.10
CA ASP A 96 10.25 -11.51 -20.45
C ASP A 96 8.90 -11.81 -21.10
N GLY A 97 8.45 -13.07 -21.06
CA GLY A 97 7.18 -13.47 -21.67
C GLY A 97 5.98 -12.76 -21.06
N HIS A 98 5.92 -12.64 -19.73
CA HIS A 98 4.84 -11.90 -19.06
C HIS A 98 4.91 -10.41 -19.34
N LEU A 99 6.12 -9.83 -19.31
CA LEU A 99 6.31 -8.42 -19.59
C LEU A 99 5.90 -8.06 -21.03
N ASP A 100 6.21 -8.90 -22.02
CA ASP A 100 5.84 -8.66 -23.41
C ASP A 100 4.32 -8.56 -23.62
N VAL A 101 3.56 -9.44 -22.97
CA VAL A 101 2.09 -9.38 -22.97
C VAL A 101 1.60 -8.04 -22.44
N LEU A 102 2.15 -7.59 -21.30
CA LEU A 102 1.74 -6.36 -20.64
C LEU A 102 2.12 -5.12 -21.44
N LEU A 103 3.33 -5.08 -22.00
CA LEU A 103 3.76 -3.95 -22.84
C LEU A 103 2.99 -3.90 -24.15
N GLU A 104 2.67 -5.05 -24.74
CA GLU A 104 1.86 -5.09 -25.96
C GLU A 104 0.43 -4.60 -25.71
N PHE A 105 -0.17 -4.99 -24.59
CA PHE A 105 -1.46 -4.43 -24.17
C PHE A 105 -1.42 -2.90 -24.09
N VAL A 106 -0.39 -2.33 -23.46
CA VAL A 106 -0.22 -0.87 -23.35
C VAL A 106 -0.08 -0.21 -24.73
N ARG A 107 0.62 -0.85 -25.68
CA ARG A 107 0.74 -0.32 -27.06
C ARG A 107 -0.60 -0.32 -27.79
N ARG A 108 -1.41 -1.37 -27.63
CA ARG A 108 -2.74 -1.45 -28.24
C ARG A 108 -3.74 -0.48 -27.61
N HIS A 109 -3.59 -0.22 -26.31
CA HIS A 109 -4.54 0.57 -25.50
C HIS A 109 -3.84 1.71 -24.72
N PRO A 110 -3.17 2.68 -25.37
CA PRO A 110 -2.33 3.66 -24.67
C PRO A 110 -3.09 4.60 -23.72
N ALA A 111 -4.40 4.79 -23.95
CA ALA A 111 -5.32 5.53 -23.07
C ALA A 111 -6.45 4.63 -22.53
N GLY A 112 -6.23 3.31 -22.53
CA GLY A 112 -7.18 2.31 -22.09
C GLY A 112 -7.42 2.38 -20.58
N GLY A 113 -8.69 2.29 -20.21
CA GLY A 113 -9.14 2.09 -18.84
C GLY A 113 -9.77 0.71 -18.73
N PHE A 114 -9.44 0.01 -17.67
CA PHE A 114 -9.86 -1.37 -17.43
C PHE A 114 -10.01 -1.62 -15.94
N ARG A 115 -10.71 -2.70 -15.57
CA ARG A 115 -10.90 -3.10 -14.19
C ARG A 115 -10.34 -4.50 -14.00
N ILE A 116 -9.42 -4.67 -13.07
CA ILE A 116 -8.92 -5.98 -12.66
C ILE A 116 -9.40 -6.19 -11.23
N ASP A 117 -9.98 -7.35 -10.98
CA ASP A 117 -10.70 -7.65 -9.75
C ASP A 117 -11.75 -6.56 -9.45
N ASP A 118 -11.51 -5.77 -8.40
CA ASP A 118 -12.36 -4.66 -7.97
C ASP A 118 -11.69 -3.29 -8.06
N GLU A 119 -10.54 -3.21 -8.73
CA GLU A 119 -9.76 -1.99 -8.86
C GLU A 119 -9.78 -1.43 -10.30
N ASP A 120 -10.02 -0.12 -10.40
CA ASP A 120 -9.90 0.60 -11.66
C ASP A 120 -8.43 0.87 -11.97
N ALA A 121 -8.04 0.56 -13.20
CA ALA A 121 -6.68 0.72 -13.69
C ALA A 121 -6.66 1.39 -15.07
N THR A 122 -5.47 1.88 -15.42
CA THR A 122 -5.16 2.48 -16.71
C THR A 122 -3.84 1.95 -17.22
N SER A 123 -3.58 2.07 -18.51
CA SER A 123 -2.27 1.70 -19.07
C SER A 123 -1.11 2.48 -18.44
N LEU A 124 -1.35 3.73 -18.02
CA LEU A 124 -0.35 4.51 -17.28
C LEU A 124 -0.09 3.92 -15.88
N SER A 125 -1.14 3.64 -15.10
CA SER A 125 -0.95 3.08 -13.76
C SER A 125 -0.31 1.70 -13.81
N LEU A 126 -0.64 0.89 -14.83
CA LEU A 126 0.04 -0.38 -15.10
C LEU A 126 1.55 -0.19 -15.31
N LEU A 127 1.96 0.71 -16.21
CA LEU A 127 3.39 0.97 -16.44
C LEU A 127 4.13 1.44 -15.18
N LEU A 128 3.49 2.25 -14.33
CA LEU A 128 4.10 2.73 -13.09
C LEU A 128 4.30 1.60 -12.08
N VAL A 129 3.32 0.70 -11.94
CA VAL A 129 3.46 -0.50 -11.10
C VAL A 129 4.55 -1.41 -11.65
N LEU A 130 4.60 -1.64 -12.96
CA LEU A 130 5.65 -2.45 -13.59
C LEU A 130 7.04 -1.86 -13.37
N GLN A 131 7.19 -0.54 -13.45
CA GLN A 131 8.47 0.11 -13.16
C GLN A 131 8.91 -0.17 -11.72
N GLU A 132 8.00 -0.11 -10.75
CA GLU A 132 8.33 -0.36 -9.34
C GLU A 132 8.70 -1.83 -9.10
N GLU A 133 7.87 -2.76 -9.56
CA GLU A 133 8.12 -4.21 -9.37
C GLU A 133 9.44 -4.64 -10.02
N LEU A 134 9.73 -4.17 -11.22
CA LEU A 134 10.94 -4.56 -11.95
C LEU A 134 12.22 -3.96 -11.34
N ARG A 135 12.16 -2.85 -10.58
CA ARG A 135 13.36 -2.30 -9.92
C ARG A 135 13.99 -3.30 -8.96
N ALA A 136 13.17 -4.00 -8.20
CA ALA A 136 13.62 -5.02 -7.25
C ALA A 136 13.82 -6.40 -7.92
N CYS A 137 12.97 -6.73 -8.89
CA CYS A 137 12.92 -8.06 -9.48
C CYS A 137 13.89 -8.27 -10.66
N ALA A 138 13.86 -7.37 -11.64
CA ALA A 138 14.54 -7.50 -12.93
C ALA A 138 14.90 -6.11 -13.51
N PRO A 139 15.89 -5.40 -12.91
CA PRO A 139 16.19 -4.01 -13.25
C PRO A 139 16.64 -3.81 -14.69
N SER A 140 17.18 -4.84 -15.35
CA SER A 140 17.53 -4.81 -16.78
C SER A 140 16.33 -4.58 -17.70
N GLN A 141 15.11 -4.79 -17.23
CA GLN A 141 13.87 -4.64 -18.01
C GLN A 141 13.29 -3.22 -17.94
N ILE A 142 13.72 -2.39 -16.98
CA ILE A 142 13.20 -1.03 -16.77
C ILE A 142 13.21 -0.18 -18.05
N PRO A 143 14.27 -0.18 -18.88
CA PRO A 143 14.29 0.64 -20.10
C PRO A 143 13.13 0.34 -21.07
N ARG A 144 12.60 -0.90 -21.10
CA ARG A 144 11.47 -1.27 -21.95
C ARG A 144 10.17 -0.62 -21.48
N VAL A 145 9.96 -0.56 -20.15
CA VAL A 145 8.80 0.12 -19.54
C VAL A 145 8.90 1.62 -19.74
N GLU A 146 10.08 2.20 -19.50
CA GLU A 146 10.31 3.64 -19.63
C GLU A 146 10.12 4.16 -21.05
N ALA A 147 10.44 3.35 -22.06
CA ALA A 147 10.17 3.67 -23.46
C ALA A 147 8.68 3.98 -23.72
N LEU A 148 7.77 3.34 -22.98
CA LEU A 148 6.32 3.55 -23.10
C LEU A 148 5.77 4.58 -22.11
N LEU A 149 6.50 4.90 -21.04
CA LEU A 149 6.09 5.94 -20.09
C LEU A 149 6.16 7.33 -20.73
N PRO A 150 5.18 8.22 -20.45
CA PRO A 150 5.32 9.64 -20.79
C PRO A 150 6.57 10.24 -20.12
N PRO A 151 7.27 11.18 -20.78
CA PRO A 151 8.58 11.68 -20.30
C PRO A 151 8.61 12.12 -18.84
N ARG A 152 7.54 12.75 -18.37
CA ARG A 152 7.41 13.24 -16.98
C ARG A 152 7.37 12.14 -15.90
N PHE A 153 7.20 10.88 -16.29
CA PHE A 153 7.14 9.73 -15.40
C PHE A 153 8.33 8.79 -15.55
N ARG A 154 9.22 9.05 -16.50
CA ARG A 154 10.49 8.31 -16.61
C ARG A 154 11.35 8.70 -15.41
N ALA A 155 12.10 7.77 -14.84
CA ALA A 155 13.08 8.16 -13.85
C ALA A 155 14.11 9.03 -14.57
N SER A 156 14.14 10.32 -14.27
CA SER A 156 15.27 11.15 -14.66
C SER A 156 16.48 10.56 -13.95
N ASP A 157 17.54 10.22 -14.69
CA ASP A 157 18.84 9.94 -14.09
C ASP A 157 19.12 11.05 -13.08
N SER A 158 18.96 10.76 -11.80
CA SER A 158 19.44 11.66 -10.76
C SER A 158 20.94 11.49 -10.82
N PRO A 159 21.73 12.52 -11.19
CA PRO A 159 23.17 12.39 -11.15
C PRO A 159 23.53 12.10 -9.70
N SER A 160 24.03 10.90 -9.46
CA SER A 160 24.68 10.53 -8.20
C SER A 160 25.71 11.62 -7.89
N SER A 161 25.40 12.43 -6.87
CA SER A 161 26.31 13.43 -6.29
C SER A 161 27.26 12.76 -5.32
#